data_AF-A0A9W4ZGR5-F1
#
_entry.id   AF-A0A9W4ZGR5-F1
#
_cell.length_a   1.000
_cell.length_b   1.000
_cell.length_c   1.000
_cell.angle_alpha   90.00
_cell.angle_beta   90.00
_cell.angle_gamma   90.00
#
_symmetry.space_group_name_H-M   'P 1'
#
loop_
_entity.id
_entity.type
_entity.pdbx_description
1 polymer ?
#
loop_
_entity_poly.entity_id
_entity_poly.type
_entity_poly.pdbx_seq_one_letter_code
_entity_poly.pdbx_strand_id
1 'polypeptide(L)'
;MSIKEVAKAVQAIREARNEHGIISVRGKEVHLSNEVLESLLDESKVKPLILKRESKDYPYEVSFISDHVIYFSLYTLEKLKTKLGGNIDECITTK
;
A
#
# COMPACT_ATOMS: atom_id res chain seq x y z
N MET A 1 -0.87 12.53 -27.66
CA MET A 1 -0.20 11.48 -26.87
C MET A 1 0.21 10.35 -27.80
N SER A 2 1.50 10.01 -27.81
CA SER A 2 2.14 9.02 -28.68
C SER A 2 2.63 7.82 -27.87
N ILE A 3 2.88 6.69 -28.55
CA ILE A 3 3.45 5.49 -27.90
C ILE A 3 4.78 5.81 -27.22
N LYS A 4 5.61 6.70 -27.79
CA LYS A 4 6.89 7.11 -27.19
C LYS A 4 6.70 7.89 -25.88
N GLU A 5 5.71 8.77 -25.82
CA GLU A 5 5.38 9.51 -24.59
C GLU A 5 4.84 8.56 -23.51
N VAL A 6 3.99 7.59 -23.89
CA VAL A 6 3.50 6.56 -22.96
C VAL A 6 4.65 5.69 -22.45
N ALA A 7 5.58 5.28 -23.31
CA ALA A 7 6.74 4.48 -22.89
C ALA A 7 7.62 5.21 -21.88
N LYS A 8 7.82 6.53 -22.05
CA LYS A 8 8.55 7.37 -21.07
C LYS A 8 7.83 7.42 -19.72
N ALA A 9 6.50 7.59 -19.72
CA ALA A 9 5.72 7.60 -18.48
C ALA A 9 5.78 6.24 -17.76
N VAL A 10 5.70 5.13 -18.51
CA VAL A 10 5.85 3.77 -17.95
C VAL A 10 7.23 3.58 -17.33
N GLN A 11 8.28 4.08 -17.97
CA GLN A 11 9.64 4.01 -17.44
C GLN A 11 9.78 4.79 -16.13
N ALA A 12 9.24 6.02 -16.06
CA ALA A 12 9.25 6.82 -14.84
C ALA A 12 8.51 6.13 -13.67
N ILE A 13 7.39 5.45 -13.94
CA ILE A 13 6.68 4.69 -12.90
C ILE A 13 7.52 3.48 -12.42
N ARG A 14 8.25 2.82 -13.33
CA ARG A 14 9.14 1.70 -12.96
C ARG A 14 10.31 2.17 -12.10
N GLU A 15 10.87 3.35 -12.41
CA GLU A 15 11.92 3.97 -11.60
C GLU A 15 11.39 4.35 -10.22
N ALA A 16 10.22 5.00 -10.14
CA ALA A 16 9.57 5.31 -8.88
C ALA A 16 9.24 4.05 -8.04
N ARG A 17 8.95 2.92 -8.68
CA ARG A 17 8.79 1.64 -7.98
C ARG A 17 10.08 1.19 -7.30
N ASN A 18 11.21 1.32 -7.98
CA ASN A 18 12.50 0.88 -7.46
C ASN A 18 13.05 1.84 -6.40
N GLU A 19 12.87 3.15 -6.58
CA GLU A 19 13.45 4.19 -5.71
C GLU A 19 12.55 4.53 -4.53
N HIS A 20 11.24 4.50 -4.72
CA HIS A 20 10.25 4.99 -3.74
C HIS A 20 9.22 3.94 -3.33
N GLY A 21 9.35 2.70 -3.82
CA GLY A 21 8.40 1.63 -3.52
C GLY A 21 7.00 1.86 -4.07
N ILE A 22 6.80 2.80 -5.01
CA ILE A 22 5.48 3.08 -5.59
C ILE A 22 5.14 2.03 -6.64
N ILE A 23 4.23 1.11 -6.31
CA ILE A 23 3.81 0.02 -7.20
C ILE A 23 2.83 0.53 -8.26
N SER A 24 1.85 1.36 -7.86
CA SER A 24 0.89 1.97 -8.78
C SER A 24 0.15 3.15 -8.15
N VAL A 25 -0.44 4.00 -9.00
CA VAL A 25 -1.29 5.13 -8.59
C VAL A 25 -2.63 5.03 -9.33
N ARG A 26 -3.74 5.16 -8.61
CA ARG A 26 -5.11 5.10 -9.14
C ARG A 26 -5.96 6.20 -8.48
N GLY A 27 -6.17 7.30 -9.19
CA GLY A 27 -6.86 8.45 -8.60
C GLY A 27 -6.10 8.97 -7.38
N LYS A 28 -6.71 8.87 -6.19
CA LYS A 28 -6.11 9.27 -4.91
C LYS A 28 -5.40 8.12 -4.17
N GLU A 29 -5.43 6.91 -4.73
CA GLU A 29 -4.86 5.72 -4.11
C GLU A 29 -3.44 5.48 -4.63
N VAL A 30 -2.50 5.31 -3.71
CA VAL A 30 -1.10 4.99 -3.99
C VAL A 30 -0.80 3.64 -3.39
N HIS A 31 -0.55 2.66 -4.26
CA HIS A 31 -0.12 1.33 -3.87
C HIS A 31 1.39 1.35 -3.63
N LEU A 32 1.80 1.06 -2.41
CA LEU A 32 3.20 1.03 -1.99
C LEU A 32 3.64 -0.42 -1.74
N SER A 33 4.96 -0.64 -1.74
CA SER A 33 5.53 -1.83 -1.11
C SER A 33 5.21 -1.82 0.39
N ASN A 34 5.20 -3.01 1.01
CA ASN A 34 4.91 -3.13 2.43
C ASN A 34 5.91 -2.33 3.29
N GLU A 35 7.19 -2.35 2.89
CA GLU A 35 8.29 -1.71 3.62
C GLU A 35 8.14 -0.19 3.63
N VAL A 36 7.73 0.41 2.51
CA VAL A 36 7.51 1.86 2.43
C VAL A 36 6.22 2.23 3.16
N LEU A 37 5.15 1.44 3.03
CA LEU A 37 3.92 1.67 3.80
C LEU A 37 4.18 1.65 5.31
N GLU A 38 4.90 0.65 5.81
CA GLU A 38 5.28 0.52 7.22
C GLU A 38 6.08 1.73 7.71
N SER A 39 7.05 2.19 6.91
CA SER A 39 7.87 3.36 7.24
C SER A 39 7.03 4.64 7.33
N LEU A 40 6.11 4.85 6.38
CA LEU A 40 5.22 6.01 6.38
C LEU A 40 4.14 5.94 7.48
N LEU A 41 3.70 4.73 7.85
CA LEU A 41 2.80 4.54 8.99
C LEU A 41 3.47 4.95 10.30
N ASP A 42 4.73 4.56 10.50
CA ASP A 42 5.51 4.96 11.69
C ASP A 42 5.73 6.49 11.73
N GLU A 43 6.08 7.08 10.58
CA GLU A 43 6.27 8.54 10.46
C GLU A 43 4.96 9.32 10.71
N SER A 44 3.87 8.92 10.06
CA SER A 44 2.59 9.64 10.12
C SER A 44 1.90 9.51 11.48
N LYS A 45 2.21 8.45 12.26
CA LYS A 45 1.55 8.10 13.53
C LYS A 45 0.03 7.95 13.40
N VAL A 46 -0.45 7.74 12.16
CA VAL A 46 -1.87 7.51 11.88
C VAL A 46 -2.18 6.05 12.15
N LYS A 47 -3.32 5.81 12.81
CA LYS A 47 -3.81 4.43 12.97
C LYS A 47 -4.21 3.87 11.60
N PRO A 48 -3.60 2.77 11.13
CA PRO A 48 -3.99 2.17 9.86
C PRO A 48 -5.38 1.54 9.95
N LEU A 49 -6.06 1.51 8.81
CA LEU A 49 -7.20 0.66 8.56
C LEU A 49 -6.71 -0.67 7.98
N ILE A 50 -7.15 -1.79 8.56
CA ILE A 50 -6.86 -3.13 8.05
C ILE A 50 -8.16 -3.73 7.52
N LEU A 51 -8.22 -3.93 6.20
CA LEU A 51 -9.38 -4.47 5.50
C LEU A 51 -9.12 -5.89 5.02
N LYS A 52 -10.11 -6.76 5.20
CA LYS A 52 -10.09 -8.10 4.60
C LYS A 52 -10.52 -8.04 3.13
N ARG A 53 -9.86 -8.81 2.28
CA ARG A 53 -10.10 -8.94 0.84
C ARG A 53 -10.40 -10.39 0.47
N GLU A 54 -11.03 -10.58 -0.69
CA GLU A 54 -11.35 -11.91 -1.24
C GLU A 54 -10.13 -12.65 -1.83
N SER A 55 -8.98 -11.98 -1.92
CA SER A 55 -7.76 -12.60 -2.45
C SER A 55 -7.20 -13.65 -1.49
N LYS A 56 -6.87 -14.84 -2.01
CA LYS A 56 -6.22 -15.91 -1.22
C LYS A 56 -4.75 -15.59 -0.93
N ASP A 57 -4.06 -14.96 -1.89
CA ASP A 57 -2.64 -14.67 -1.78
C ASP A 57 -2.38 -13.44 -0.91
N TYR A 58 -3.20 -12.39 -1.09
CA TYR A 58 -3.11 -11.15 -0.32
C TYR A 58 -4.46 -10.78 0.30
N PRO A 59 -4.90 -11.53 1.33
CA PRO A 59 -6.21 -11.37 1.95
C PRO A 59 -6.37 -10.09 2.77
N TYR A 60 -5.31 -9.30 2.97
CA TYR A 60 -5.37 -8.07 3.75
C TYR A 60 -4.88 -6.88 2.96
N GLU A 61 -5.55 -5.75 3.16
CA GLU A 61 -5.08 -4.44 2.77
C GLU A 61 -4.90 -3.60 4.02
N VAL A 62 -3.75 -2.95 4.10
CA VAL A 62 -3.45 -1.97 5.15
C VAL A 62 -3.39 -0.63 4.48
N SER A 63 -4.15 0.33 4.98
CA SER A 63 -4.22 1.67 4.40
C SER A 63 -4.32 2.77 5.46
N PHE A 64 -3.87 3.96 5.08
CA PHE A 64 -4.08 5.18 5.86
C PHE A 64 -4.22 6.37 4.92
N ILE A 65 -4.76 7.46 5.44
CA ILE A 65 -4.98 8.69 4.68
C ILE A 65 -4.04 9.77 5.23
N SER A 66 -3.27 10.40 4.35
CA SER A 66 -2.53 11.63 4.64
C SER A 66 -2.69 12.59 3.48
N ASP A 67 -2.90 13.88 3.77
CA ASP A 67 -3.00 14.95 2.76
C ASP A 67 -3.96 14.64 1.59
N HIS A 68 -5.09 14.01 1.90
CA HIS A 68 -6.12 13.58 0.92
C HIS A 68 -5.67 12.48 -0.06
N VAL A 69 -4.54 11.83 0.21
CA VAL A 69 -4.02 10.64 -0.50
C VAL A 69 -4.24 9.40 0.37
N ILE A 70 -4.70 8.32 -0.26
CA ILE A 70 -4.85 7.00 0.38
C ILE A 70 -3.59 6.20 0.04
N TYR A 71 -2.78 5.92 1.05
CA TYR A 71 -1.64 5.02 0.90
C TYR A 71 -2.05 3.63 1.34
N PHE A 72 -1.77 2.62 0.51
CA PHE A 72 -2.13 1.25 0.84
C PHE A 72 -1.08 0.24 0.38
N SER A 73 -1.06 -0.91 1.05
CA SER A 73 -0.31 -2.08 0.61
C SER A 73 -1.03 -3.37 0.97
N LEU A 74 -0.68 -4.43 0.26
CA LEU A 74 -1.34 -5.72 0.33
C LEU A 74 -0.48 -6.72 1.09
N TYR A 75 -1.11 -7.45 1.99
CA TYR A 75 -0.43 -8.31 2.95
C TYR A 75 -0.95 -9.73 2.89
N THR A 76 -0.01 -10.67 3.01
CA THR A 76 -0.29 -12.04 3.44
C THR A 76 -0.60 -12.02 4.95
N LEU A 77 -1.28 -13.05 5.45
CA LEU A 77 -1.53 -13.20 6.89
C LEU A 77 -0.21 -13.22 7.70
N GLU A 78 0.80 -13.91 7.18
CA GLU A 78 2.11 -14.05 7.81
C GLU A 78 2.81 -12.69 7.94
N LYS A 79 2.85 -11.91 6.85
CA LYS A 79 3.53 -10.61 6.84
C LYS A 79 2.81 -9.60 7.73
N LEU A 80 1.47 -9.60 7.72
CA LEU A 80 0.65 -8.77 8.60
C LEU A 80 0.95 -9.04 10.09
N LYS A 81 0.93 -10.32 10.51
CA LYS A 81 1.21 -10.73 11.90
C LYS A 81 2.61 -10.37 12.36
N THR A 82 3.59 -10.50 11.47
CA THR A 82 5.00 -10.27 11.79
C THR A 82 5.33 -8.80 11.92
N LYS A 83 4.75 -7.94 11.07
CA LYS A 83 5.16 -6.54 10.92
C LYS A 83 4.31 -5.55 11.68
N LEU A 84 3.00 -5.77 11.76
CA LEU A 84 2.09 -4.82 12.41
C LEU A 84 1.80 -5.19 13.88
N GLY A 85 2.17 -6.40 14.30
CA GLY A 85 2.15 -6.84 15.71
C GLY A 85 0.75 -6.88 16.34
N GLY A 86 0.63 -7.61 17.46
CA GLY A 86 -0.57 -7.57 18.30
C GLY A 86 -1.81 -8.25 17.71
N ASN A 87 -2.90 -8.23 18.49
CA ASN A 87 -4.19 -8.86 18.20
C ASN A 87 -4.86 -8.22 16.97
N ILE A 88 -4.33 -8.49 15.78
CA ILE A 88 -4.83 -7.99 14.50
C ILE A 88 -6.33 -8.24 14.32
N ASP A 89 -6.88 -9.25 14.97
CA ASP A 89 -8.32 -9.54 15.03
C ASP A 89 -9.15 -8.33 15.55
N GLU A 90 -8.59 -7.50 16.43
CA GLU A 90 -9.23 -6.27 16.94
C GLU A 90 -9.10 -5.07 15.98
N CYS A 91 -8.14 -5.13 15.06
CA CYS A 91 -7.84 -4.07 14.08
C CYS A 91 -8.45 -4.36 12.69
N ILE A 92 -8.83 -5.61 12.41
CA ILE A 92 -9.49 -6.00 11.17
C ILE A 92 -10.90 -5.43 11.15
N THR A 93 -11.14 -4.50 10.24
CA THR A 93 -12.48 -4.01 9.95
C THR A 93 -13.07 -4.84 8.81
N THR A 94 -14.14 -5.58 9.09
CA THR A 94 -14.97 -6.17 8.03
C THR A 94 -15.88 -5.08 7.48
N LYS A 95 -15.83 -4.89 6.16
CA LYS A 95 -16.79 -4.03 5.45
C LYS A 95 -18.19 -4.63 5.49
#